data_AF-A0A2H1VV03-F1
#
_entry.id   AF-A0A2H1VV03-F1
#
_cell.length_a   1.000
_cell.length_b   1.000
_cell.length_c   1.000
_cell.angle_alpha   90.00
_cell.angle_beta   90.00
_cell.angle_gamma   90.00
#
_symmetry.space_group_name_H-M   'P 1'
#
loop_
_entity.id
_entity.type
_entity.pdbx_description
1 polymer ?
#
loop_
_entity_poly.entity_id
_entity_poly.type
_entity_poly.pdbx_seq_one_letter_code
_entity_poly.pdbx_strand_id
1 'polypeptide(L)'
;MAESATENLINIEEAVKETVKNATDKPPTSIEGIAIAYLSLVIMAVLPIFFGAFRSVKYLKEQKESGERTETMSNKDALMFPLIASAALFGLYIFFQFFSKEYINLLLTGYFFFLGVLALSHLLSPIISFMVPACIPNVSYHIHFTRGEDDTRSDIVNYKFTSYDIICIFISLAMGGWYILKKHWIANNLFGIAFAVNGVELLHLNNVVTGCILLCGLFIYDIFWVFGTNVMVTVAKSFEAPIKLVFPQDLLVNGLDASNFAMLGLGDIVVPGIFIALLLRFDKSLKRNSEFYFRATFTAYVVGLLATILVMHVFKHAQPALLYLVPACLATPLCLALLRGDINALFNYEDQPAIIPAGEDTSKSKKTE
;
A
#
# COMPACT_ATOMS: atom_id res chain seq x y z
N MET A 1 23.47 7.35 44.12
CA MET A 1 23.45 7.25 42.64
C MET A 1 23.54 5.82 42.12
N ALA A 2 24.25 4.90 42.78
CA ALA A 2 24.29 3.49 42.36
C ALA A 2 22.97 2.72 42.60
N GLU A 3 22.27 2.98 43.71
CA GLU A 3 21.03 2.24 44.06
C GLU A 3 19.87 2.50 43.08
N SER A 4 19.67 3.74 42.63
CA SER A 4 18.63 4.11 41.65
C SER A 4 18.89 3.50 40.25
N ALA A 5 20.15 3.25 39.88
CA ALA A 5 20.47 2.58 38.62
C ALA A 5 20.13 1.09 38.69
N THR A 6 20.39 0.43 39.82
CA THR A 6 19.99 -0.96 40.06
C THR A 6 18.48 -1.13 40.19
N GLU A 7 17.76 -0.22 40.83
CA GLU A 7 16.29 -0.26 40.91
C GLU A 7 15.63 -0.12 39.54
N ASN A 8 16.18 0.76 38.68
CA ASN A 8 15.72 0.90 37.30
C ASN A 8 16.05 -0.33 36.46
N LEU A 9 17.20 -0.97 36.65
CA LEU A 9 17.57 -2.21 35.95
C LEU A 9 16.70 -3.40 36.37
N ILE A 10 16.34 -3.48 37.66
CA ILE A 10 15.44 -4.52 38.19
C ILE A 10 14.01 -4.31 37.67
N ASN A 11 13.50 -3.07 37.64
CA ASN A 11 12.20 -2.75 37.03
C ASN A 11 12.19 -3.01 35.52
N ILE A 12 13.31 -2.82 34.82
CA ILE A 12 13.44 -3.13 33.39
C ILE A 12 13.47 -4.65 33.18
N GLU A 13 14.17 -5.42 34.02
CA GLU A 13 14.16 -6.90 33.93
C GLU A 13 12.79 -7.50 34.29
N GLU A 14 12.07 -6.95 35.27
CA GLU A 14 10.71 -7.37 35.60
C GLU A 14 9.71 -6.95 34.52
N ALA A 15 9.80 -5.73 33.98
CA ALA A 15 9.00 -5.31 32.84
C ALA A 15 9.31 -6.16 31.60
N VAL A 16 10.56 -6.55 31.36
CA VAL A 16 10.95 -7.45 30.27
C VAL A 16 10.43 -8.87 30.51
N LYS A 17 10.45 -9.38 31.74
CA LYS A 17 9.86 -10.69 32.10
C LYS A 17 8.32 -10.69 31.99
N GLU A 18 7.64 -9.61 32.37
CA GLU A 18 6.19 -9.45 32.16
C GLU A 18 5.83 -9.26 30.67
N THR A 19 6.69 -8.58 29.91
CA THR A 19 6.49 -8.41 28.45
C THR A 19 6.73 -9.73 27.69
N VAL A 20 7.66 -10.57 28.17
CA VAL A 20 7.89 -11.93 27.64
C VAL A 20 6.78 -12.90 28.07
N LYS A 21 6.18 -12.74 29.25
CA LYS A 21 4.95 -13.47 29.63
C LYS A 21 3.73 -13.07 28.81
N ASN A 22 3.49 -11.77 28.63
CA ASN A 22 2.30 -11.26 27.93
C ASN A 22 2.33 -11.48 26.41
N ALA A 23 3.51 -11.71 25.81
CA ALA A 23 3.64 -12.06 24.40
C ALA A 23 3.49 -13.58 24.13
N THR A 24 3.48 -14.44 25.16
CA THR A 24 3.66 -15.89 24.98
C THR A 24 2.68 -16.79 25.75
N ASP A 25 1.79 -16.25 26.60
CA ASP A 25 0.84 -17.03 27.44
C ASP A 25 -0.65 -16.77 27.15
N LYS A 26 -1.11 -16.75 25.89
CA LYS A 26 -2.55 -16.92 25.60
C LYS A 26 -2.80 -18.29 24.97
N PRO A 27 -3.85 -19.01 25.41
CA PRO A 27 -4.00 -20.46 25.25
C PRO A 27 -3.95 -20.88 23.79
N PRO A 28 -3.59 -22.14 23.49
CA PRO A 28 -3.33 -22.60 22.13
C PRO A 28 -4.52 -22.29 21.23
N THR A 29 -4.33 -21.31 20.35
CA THR A 29 -5.17 -21.03 19.20
C THR A 29 -5.38 -22.35 18.46
N SER A 30 -6.63 -22.73 18.20
CA SER A 30 -6.90 -23.88 17.34
C SER A 30 -6.14 -23.70 16.04
N ILE A 31 -5.41 -24.74 15.59
CA ILE A 31 -4.65 -24.73 14.33
C ILE A 31 -5.56 -24.30 13.17
N GLU A 32 -6.84 -24.68 13.23
CA GLU A 32 -7.87 -24.27 12.27
C GLU A 32 -8.13 -22.76 12.29
N GLY A 33 -8.18 -22.14 13.47
CA GLY A 33 -8.36 -20.68 13.62
C GLY A 33 -7.19 -19.88 13.07
N ILE A 34 -5.96 -20.34 13.32
CA ILE A 34 -4.74 -19.75 12.75
C ILE A 34 -4.75 -19.86 11.22
N ALA A 35 -5.09 -21.04 10.68
CA ALA A 35 -5.13 -21.28 9.24
C ALA A 35 -6.18 -20.39 8.55
N ILE A 36 -7.38 -20.27 9.14
CA ILE A 36 -8.44 -19.40 8.63
C ILE A 36 -8.01 -17.93 8.66
N ALA A 37 -7.32 -17.50 9.72
CA ALA A 37 -6.83 -16.14 9.81
C ALA A 37 -5.81 -15.81 8.73
N TYR A 38 -4.84 -16.70 8.49
CA TYR A 38 -3.85 -16.52 7.42
C TYR A 38 -4.48 -16.58 6.03
N LEU A 39 -5.38 -17.52 5.77
CA LEU A 39 -6.10 -17.59 4.49
C LEU A 39 -6.91 -16.31 4.24
N SER A 40 -7.59 -15.80 5.25
CA SER A 40 -8.35 -14.56 5.16
C SER A 40 -7.45 -13.36 4.88
N LEU A 41 -6.27 -13.28 5.51
CA LEU A 41 -5.28 -12.24 5.22
C LEU A 41 -4.74 -12.33 3.79
N VAL A 42 -4.45 -13.53 3.30
CA VAL A 42 -4.02 -13.73 1.90
C VAL A 42 -5.10 -13.24 0.95
N ILE A 43 -6.36 -13.62 1.16
CA ILE A 43 -7.48 -13.14 0.34
C ILE A 43 -7.57 -11.61 0.38
N MET A 44 -7.53 -11.01 1.58
CA MET A 44 -7.60 -9.55 1.75
C MET A 44 -6.37 -8.81 1.19
N ALA A 45 -5.24 -9.47 0.99
CA ALA A 45 -4.06 -8.90 0.32
C ALA A 45 -4.16 -8.99 -1.21
N VAL A 46 -4.69 -10.10 -1.71
CA VAL A 46 -4.80 -10.41 -3.14
C VAL A 46 -5.87 -9.55 -3.82
N LEU A 47 -7.01 -9.31 -3.16
CA LEU A 47 -8.12 -8.53 -3.72
C LEU A 47 -7.72 -7.08 -4.07
N PRO A 48 -7.06 -6.30 -3.18
CA PRO A 48 -6.65 -4.95 -3.50
C PRO A 48 -5.68 -4.87 -4.69
N ILE A 49 -4.74 -5.81 -4.79
CA ILE A 49 -3.77 -5.83 -5.89
C ILE A 49 -4.48 -6.10 -7.21
N PHE A 50 -5.39 -7.07 -7.23
CA PHE A 50 -6.16 -7.40 -8.43
C PHE A 50 -7.01 -6.20 -8.88
N PHE A 51 -7.89 -5.70 -8.03
CA PHE A 51 -8.77 -4.59 -8.39
C PHE A 51 -7.98 -3.30 -8.68
N GLY A 52 -6.97 -3.00 -7.88
CA GLY A 52 -6.09 -1.85 -8.08
C GLY A 52 -5.36 -1.90 -9.41
N ALA A 53 -4.84 -3.07 -9.82
CA ALA A 53 -4.15 -3.22 -11.10
C ALA A 53 -5.09 -2.95 -12.30
N PHE A 54 -6.29 -3.52 -12.30
CA PHE A 54 -7.26 -3.28 -13.38
C PHE A 54 -7.77 -1.84 -13.40
N ARG A 55 -8.00 -1.24 -12.22
CA ARG A 55 -8.36 0.18 -12.10
C ARG A 55 -7.24 1.09 -12.60
N SER A 56 -5.99 0.76 -12.31
CA SER A 56 -4.83 1.52 -12.79
C SER A 56 -4.75 1.54 -14.32
N VAL A 57 -5.05 0.42 -15.00
CA VAL A 57 -5.12 0.39 -16.48
C VAL A 57 -6.21 1.32 -17.01
N LYS A 58 -7.40 1.30 -16.38
CA LYS A 58 -8.52 2.16 -16.77
C LYS A 58 -8.19 3.63 -16.54
N TYR A 59 -7.61 3.96 -15.39
CA TYR A 59 -7.19 5.30 -15.03
C TYR A 59 -6.15 5.87 -16.01
N LEU A 60 -5.13 5.08 -16.38
CA LEU A 60 -4.15 5.50 -17.40
C LEU A 60 -4.81 5.76 -18.76
N LYS A 61 -5.82 4.97 -19.13
CA LYS A 61 -6.55 5.15 -20.39
C LYS A 61 -7.37 6.45 -20.36
N GLU A 62 -8.11 6.70 -19.29
CA GLU A 62 -8.90 7.93 -19.11
C GLU A 62 -8.02 9.18 -19.15
N GLN A 63 -6.81 9.14 -18.56
CA GLN A 63 -5.86 10.24 -18.65
C GLN A 63 -5.30 10.46 -20.05
N LYS A 64 -5.00 9.38 -20.79
CA LYS A 64 -4.59 9.49 -22.20
C LYS A 64 -5.68 10.12 -23.07
N GLU A 65 -6.95 9.88 -22.74
CA GLU A 65 -8.11 10.47 -23.43
C GLU A 65 -8.37 11.92 -23.00
N SER A 66 -8.15 12.29 -21.73
CA SER A 66 -8.29 13.67 -21.24
C SER A 66 -7.12 14.58 -21.64
N GLY A 67 -5.97 14.01 -22.01
CA GLY A 67 -4.75 14.75 -22.32
C GLY A 67 -3.99 15.23 -21.09
N GLU A 68 -4.45 14.89 -19.88
CA GLU A 68 -3.75 15.16 -18.63
C GLU A 68 -2.61 14.15 -18.44
N ARG A 69 -1.45 14.63 -18.00
CA ARG A 69 -0.30 13.77 -17.67
C ARG A 69 -0.31 13.43 -16.20
N THR A 70 -0.05 12.17 -15.89
CA THR A 70 0.08 11.71 -14.51
C THR A 70 1.48 12.07 -14.02
N GLU A 71 1.60 12.53 -12.79
CA GLU A 71 2.89 12.51 -12.11
C GLU A 71 3.30 11.04 -11.89
N THR A 72 4.22 10.56 -12.71
CA THR A 72 4.81 9.23 -12.57
C THR A 72 6.05 9.30 -11.69
N MET A 73 6.29 8.27 -10.88
CA MET A 73 7.50 8.19 -10.08
C MET A 73 8.74 8.03 -10.97
N SER A 74 9.74 8.89 -10.80
CA SER A 74 11.02 8.79 -11.53
C SER A 74 12.00 7.81 -10.85
N ASN A 75 13.08 7.46 -11.55
CA ASN A 75 14.16 6.63 -10.98
C ASN A 75 14.79 7.25 -9.73
N LYS A 76 14.88 8.59 -9.67
CA LYS A 76 15.44 9.29 -8.51
C LYS A 76 14.48 9.20 -7.32
N ASP A 77 13.19 9.40 -7.56
CA ASP A 77 12.15 9.31 -6.53
C ASP A 77 12.09 7.89 -5.95
N ALA A 78 12.19 6.87 -6.80
CA ALA A 78 12.25 5.47 -6.40
C ALA A 78 13.42 5.15 -5.47
N LEU A 79 14.61 5.70 -5.77
CA LEU A 79 15.80 5.52 -4.93
C LEU A 79 15.71 6.30 -3.61
N MET A 80 15.07 7.47 -3.63
CA MET A 80 14.87 8.28 -2.43
C MET A 80 13.78 7.69 -1.52
N PHE A 81 12.86 6.88 -2.05
CA PHE A 81 11.73 6.36 -1.30
C PHE A 81 12.15 5.58 -0.02
N PRO A 82 13.07 4.60 -0.05
CA PRO A 82 13.56 3.94 1.17
C PRO A 82 14.25 4.89 2.17
N LEU A 83 14.94 5.93 1.68
CA LEU A 83 15.61 6.92 2.53
C LEU A 83 14.60 7.81 3.24
N ILE A 84 13.60 8.31 2.52
CA ILE A 84 12.49 9.10 3.08
C ILE A 84 11.70 8.24 4.09
N ALA A 85 11.40 6.99 3.74
CA ALA A 85 10.72 6.06 4.65
C ALA A 85 11.54 5.80 5.93
N SER A 86 12.88 5.71 5.81
CA SER A 86 13.78 5.54 6.96
C SER A 86 13.78 6.77 7.86
N ALA A 87 13.89 7.96 7.28
CA ALA A 87 13.83 9.22 8.02
C ALA A 87 12.48 9.40 8.70
N ALA A 88 11.37 9.09 8.03
CA ALA A 88 10.03 9.17 8.59
C ALA A 88 9.81 8.17 9.73
N LEU A 89 10.23 6.91 9.55
CA LEU A 89 10.12 5.87 10.59
C LEU A 89 10.93 6.24 11.83
N PHE A 90 12.19 6.66 11.64
CA PHE A 90 13.06 7.06 12.73
C PHE A 90 12.57 8.33 13.42
N GLY A 91 12.08 9.31 12.65
CA GLY A 91 11.48 10.53 13.18
C GLY A 91 10.25 10.23 14.04
N LEU A 92 9.37 9.33 13.58
CA LEU A 92 8.22 8.88 14.34
C LEU A 92 8.62 8.11 15.61
N TYR A 93 9.66 7.28 15.53
CA TYR A 93 10.22 6.59 16.69
C TYR A 93 10.72 7.57 17.75
N ILE A 94 11.48 8.59 17.36
CA ILE A 94 11.90 9.67 18.25
C ILE A 94 10.68 10.37 18.84
N PHE A 95 9.68 10.67 18.02
CA PHE A 95 8.47 11.35 18.49
C PHE A 95 7.73 10.55 19.57
N PHE A 96 7.64 9.22 19.43
CA PHE A 96 7.10 8.33 20.46
C PHE A 96 7.90 8.27 21.76
N GLN A 97 9.20 8.60 21.73
CA GLN A 97 10.03 8.67 22.94
C GLN A 97 9.82 9.98 23.70
N PHE A 98 9.47 11.06 23.01
CA PHE A 98 9.29 12.38 23.62
C PHE A 98 7.83 12.71 23.99
N PHE A 99 6.86 12.19 23.26
CA PHE A 99 5.43 12.48 23.47
C PHE A 99 4.67 11.24 23.94
N SER A 100 3.57 11.44 24.68
CA SER A 100 2.74 10.31 25.11
C SER A 100 2.09 9.63 23.89
N LYS A 101 2.07 8.30 23.93
CA LYS A 101 1.51 7.47 22.84
C LYS A 101 0.07 7.82 22.51
N GLU A 102 -0.70 8.26 23.50
CA GLU A 102 -2.11 8.61 23.35
C GLU A 102 -2.32 9.81 22.42
N TYR A 103 -1.56 10.90 22.60
CA TYR A 103 -1.69 12.08 21.73
C TYR A 103 -1.27 11.76 20.30
N ILE A 104 -0.22 10.96 20.13
CA ILE A 104 0.26 10.57 18.80
C ILE A 104 -0.78 9.69 18.11
N ASN A 105 -1.31 8.68 18.81
CA ASN A 105 -2.34 7.81 18.25
C ASN A 105 -3.65 8.57 17.97
N LEU A 106 -4.02 9.56 18.78
CA LEU A 106 -5.16 10.43 18.52
C LEU A 106 -4.95 11.24 17.23
N LEU A 107 -3.80 11.89 17.09
CA LEU A 107 -3.43 12.66 15.90
C LEU A 107 -3.45 11.77 14.63
N LEU A 108 -2.77 10.62 14.69
CA LEU A 108 -2.69 9.69 13.58
C LEU A 108 -4.05 9.10 13.23
N THR A 109 -4.84 8.73 14.23
CA THR A 109 -6.22 8.24 14.01
C THR A 109 -7.05 9.31 13.29
N GLY A 110 -6.96 10.58 13.70
CA GLY A 110 -7.65 11.67 13.02
C GLY A 110 -7.18 11.86 11.56
N TYR A 111 -5.87 11.80 11.31
CA TYR A 111 -5.31 11.90 9.97
C TYR A 111 -5.78 10.75 9.05
N PHE A 112 -5.64 9.50 9.52
CA PHE A 112 -6.05 8.32 8.75
C PHE A 112 -7.56 8.18 8.64
N PHE A 113 -8.34 8.74 9.56
CA PHE A 113 -9.79 8.84 9.41
C PHE A 113 -10.15 9.71 8.20
N PHE A 114 -9.58 10.92 8.10
CA PHE A 114 -9.89 11.81 6.99
C PHE A 114 -9.47 11.21 5.65
N LEU A 115 -8.24 10.70 5.56
CA LEU A 115 -7.76 10.00 4.36
C LEU A 115 -8.61 8.76 4.07
N GLY A 116 -9.04 8.04 5.10
CA GLY A 116 -9.82 6.82 4.99
C GLY A 116 -11.20 7.09 4.42
N VAL A 117 -11.86 8.17 4.86
CA VAL A 117 -13.15 8.61 4.33
C VAL A 117 -13.05 8.93 2.84
N LEU A 118 -12.02 9.65 2.43
CA LEU A 118 -11.76 9.98 1.02
C LEU A 118 -11.42 8.74 0.18
N ALA A 119 -10.56 7.87 0.70
CA ALA A 119 -10.17 6.64 0.03
C ALA A 119 -11.38 5.70 -0.16
N LEU A 120 -12.20 5.56 0.87
CA LEU A 120 -13.39 4.72 0.85
C LEU A 120 -14.48 5.30 -0.05
N SER A 121 -14.67 6.63 -0.06
CA SER A 121 -15.66 7.25 -0.96
C SER A 121 -15.29 7.07 -2.43
N HIS A 122 -13.99 7.22 -2.78
CA HIS A 122 -13.47 6.95 -4.12
C HIS A 122 -13.65 5.48 -4.54
N LEU A 123 -13.55 4.54 -3.60
CA LEU A 123 -13.78 3.12 -3.87
C LEU A 123 -15.27 2.78 -4.02
N LEU A 124 -16.13 3.41 -3.22
CA LEU A 124 -17.57 3.18 -3.22
C LEU A 124 -18.28 3.80 -4.43
N SER A 125 -17.79 4.91 -4.99
CA SER A 125 -18.42 5.62 -6.12
C SER A 125 -18.84 4.70 -7.30
N PRO A 126 -17.97 3.84 -7.86
CA PRO A 126 -18.37 2.91 -8.92
C PRO A 126 -19.35 1.82 -8.45
N ILE A 127 -19.36 1.44 -7.18
CA ILE A 127 -20.27 0.43 -6.63
C ILE A 127 -21.67 1.01 -6.45
N ILE A 128 -21.75 2.24 -5.92
CA ILE A 128 -23.01 2.95 -5.71
C ILE A 128 -23.64 3.32 -7.04
N SER A 129 -22.86 3.73 -8.06
CA SER A 129 -23.42 4.00 -9.39
C SER A 129 -24.02 2.77 -10.07
N PHE A 130 -23.58 1.55 -9.71
CA PHE A 130 -24.20 0.30 -10.16
C PHE A 130 -25.45 -0.08 -9.34
N MET A 131 -25.44 0.19 -8.03
CA MET A 131 -26.52 -0.22 -7.12
C MET A 131 -27.69 0.76 -7.04
N VAL A 132 -27.46 2.05 -7.29
CA VAL A 132 -28.52 3.06 -7.21
C VAL A 132 -29.42 2.97 -8.44
N PRO A 133 -30.75 2.80 -8.27
CA PRO A 133 -31.70 2.79 -9.37
C PRO A 133 -31.62 4.11 -10.17
N ALA A 134 -31.92 4.05 -11.47
CA ALA A 134 -31.98 5.21 -12.39
C ALA A 134 -32.94 6.35 -11.97
N CYS A 135 -33.63 6.22 -10.83
CA CYS A 135 -34.47 7.25 -10.20
C CYS A 135 -33.68 8.40 -9.56
N ILE A 136 -32.39 8.23 -9.23
CA ILE A 136 -31.56 9.34 -8.74
C ILE A 136 -30.80 9.94 -9.94
N PRO A 137 -31.08 11.20 -10.33
CA PRO A 137 -30.36 11.81 -11.44
C PRO A 137 -28.87 11.96 -11.09
N ASN A 138 -28.00 11.50 -11.99
CA ASN A 138 -26.57 11.79 -11.93
C ASN A 138 -26.35 13.27 -12.28
N VAL A 139 -26.56 14.14 -11.28
CA VAL A 139 -26.26 15.56 -11.42
C VAL A 139 -24.78 15.75 -11.09
N SER A 140 -24.02 16.18 -12.10
CA SER A 140 -22.64 16.61 -11.97
C SER A 140 -22.59 18.04 -11.44
N TYR A 141 -22.03 18.20 -10.25
CA TYR A 141 -21.74 19.51 -9.70
C TYR A 141 -20.27 19.85 -9.95
N HIS A 142 -20.02 21.09 -10.34
CA HIS A 142 -18.69 21.59 -10.61
C HIS A 142 -18.36 22.70 -9.62
N ILE A 143 -17.29 22.52 -8.83
CA ILE A 143 -16.70 23.63 -8.07
C ILE A 143 -15.62 24.23 -8.95
N HIS A 144 -15.93 25.34 -9.61
CA HIS A 144 -14.97 26.13 -10.38
C HIS A 144 -14.44 27.26 -9.49
N PHE A 145 -13.19 27.14 -9.03
CA PHE A 145 -12.46 28.27 -8.47
C PHE A 145 -11.55 28.87 -9.56
N THR A 146 -12.05 29.90 -10.22
CA THR A 146 -11.29 30.70 -11.18
C THR A 146 -10.71 31.92 -10.48
N ARG A 147 -9.42 32.21 -10.70
CA ARG A 147 -8.78 33.46 -10.26
C ARG A 147 -8.32 34.25 -11.47
N GLY A 148 -8.85 35.47 -11.62
CA GLY A 148 -8.53 36.40 -12.71
C GLY A 148 -9.76 37.11 -13.26
N GLU A 149 -9.57 38.30 -13.84
CA GLU A 149 -10.57 39.06 -14.61
C GLU A 149 -10.16 38.99 -16.10
N ASP A 150 -11.12 38.67 -16.97
CA ASP A 150 -10.97 38.45 -18.42
C ASP A 150 -9.96 37.36 -18.86
N ASP A 151 -9.14 37.61 -19.90
CA ASP A 151 -8.51 36.63 -20.83
C ASP A 151 -7.34 35.79 -20.24
N THR A 152 -7.20 35.76 -18.92
CA THR A 152 -6.18 35.01 -18.17
C THR A 152 -6.80 34.11 -17.09
N ARG A 153 -7.92 33.44 -17.41
CA ARG A 153 -8.53 32.43 -16.53
C ARG A 153 -7.61 31.22 -16.42
N SER A 154 -6.92 31.10 -15.29
CA SER A 154 -6.30 29.84 -14.88
C SER A 154 -7.26 29.09 -13.97
N ASP A 155 -7.61 27.87 -14.35
CA ASP A 155 -8.35 26.94 -13.50
C ASP A 155 -7.42 26.50 -12.37
N ILE A 156 -7.64 26.98 -11.15
CA ILE A 156 -6.81 26.59 -10.00
C ILE A 156 -7.28 25.24 -9.45
N VAL A 157 -8.60 25.02 -9.38
CA VAL A 157 -9.18 23.76 -8.90
C VAL A 157 -10.48 23.50 -9.65
N ASN A 158 -10.53 22.37 -10.37
CA ASN A 158 -11.69 21.91 -11.14
C ASN A 158 -12.19 20.59 -10.52
N TYR A 159 -12.86 20.67 -9.37
CA TYR A 159 -13.34 19.48 -8.66
C TYR A 159 -14.75 19.14 -9.13
N LYS A 160 -14.86 18.05 -9.90
CA LYS A 160 -16.14 17.48 -10.32
C LYS A 160 -16.62 16.53 -9.24
N PHE A 161 -17.78 16.81 -8.65
CA PHE A 161 -18.40 15.91 -7.67
C PHE A 161 -19.80 15.55 -8.10
N THR A 162 -20.14 14.27 -7.96
CA THR A 162 -21.44 13.72 -8.34
C THR A 162 -22.35 13.64 -7.13
N SER A 163 -23.66 13.64 -7.35
CA SER A 163 -24.65 13.35 -6.28
C SER A 163 -24.36 12.01 -5.56
N TYR A 164 -23.80 11.03 -6.27
CA TYR A 164 -23.34 9.75 -5.72
C TYR A 164 -22.14 9.89 -4.78
N ASP A 165 -21.24 10.83 -5.04
CA ASP A 165 -20.05 11.05 -4.20
C ASP A 165 -20.45 11.60 -2.82
N ILE A 166 -21.53 12.38 -2.73
CA ILE A 166 -22.09 12.84 -1.45
C ILE A 166 -22.61 11.65 -0.62
N ILE A 167 -23.32 10.72 -1.25
CA ILE A 167 -23.83 9.51 -0.60
C ILE A 167 -22.65 8.63 -0.14
N CYS A 168 -21.64 8.44 -0.99
CA CYS A 168 -20.42 7.73 -0.65
C CYS A 168 -19.73 8.36 0.56
N ILE A 169 -19.58 9.69 0.59
CA ILE A 169 -18.97 10.42 1.70
C ILE A 169 -19.76 10.20 3.00
N PHE A 170 -21.09 10.23 2.96
CA PHE A 170 -21.92 10.00 4.14
C PHE A 170 -21.76 8.58 4.70
N ILE A 171 -21.76 7.57 3.83
CA ILE A 171 -21.50 6.17 4.22
C ILE A 171 -20.10 6.04 4.81
N SER A 172 -19.08 6.59 4.13
CA SER A 172 -17.69 6.56 4.60
C SER A 172 -17.53 7.26 5.96
N LEU A 173 -18.22 8.38 6.19
CA LEU A 173 -18.26 9.09 7.48
C LEU A 173 -18.87 8.23 8.58
N ALA A 174 -19.99 7.55 8.31
CA ALA A 174 -20.61 6.64 9.27
C ALA A 174 -19.68 5.48 9.65
N MET A 175 -19.00 4.89 8.65
CA MET A 175 -18.01 3.83 8.88
C MET A 175 -16.78 4.32 9.65
N GLY A 176 -16.32 5.53 9.35
CA GLY A 176 -15.22 6.15 10.07
C GLY A 176 -15.58 6.49 11.51
N GLY A 177 -16.81 6.98 11.75
CA GLY A 177 -17.32 7.23 13.10
C GLY A 177 -17.37 5.94 13.91
N TRP A 178 -17.80 4.84 13.30
CA TRP A 178 -17.78 3.52 13.92
C TRP A 178 -16.36 3.06 14.26
N TYR A 179 -15.39 3.32 13.38
CA TYR A 179 -13.98 3.03 13.65
C TYR A 179 -13.44 3.84 14.84
N ILE A 180 -13.72 5.15 14.94
CA ILE A 180 -13.24 5.98 16.05
C ILE A 180 -13.83 5.52 17.40
N LEU A 181 -15.12 5.20 17.44
CA LEU A 181 -15.82 4.86 18.68
C LEU A 181 -15.47 3.48 19.22
N LYS A 182 -15.23 2.51 18.33
CA LYS A 182 -15.10 1.10 18.73
C LYS A 182 -13.80 0.45 18.31
N LYS A 183 -13.02 1.09 17.43
CA LYS A 183 -11.78 0.53 16.83
C LYS A 183 -11.96 -0.91 16.32
N HIS A 184 -13.14 -1.23 15.76
CA HIS A 184 -13.39 -2.58 15.27
C HIS A 184 -12.48 -2.93 14.09
N TRP A 185 -12.00 -4.17 14.10
CA TRP A 185 -11.11 -4.71 13.07
C TRP A 185 -11.73 -4.70 11.66
N ILE A 186 -13.06 -4.82 11.55
CA ILE A 186 -13.77 -4.79 10.26
C ILE A 186 -13.65 -3.40 9.61
N ALA A 187 -13.92 -2.35 10.39
CA ALA A 187 -13.80 -0.97 9.90
C ALA A 187 -12.34 -0.63 9.57
N ASN A 188 -11.40 -1.08 10.41
CA ASN A 188 -9.96 -1.00 10.14
C ASN A 188 -9.58 -1.64 8.79
N ASN A 189 -10.02 -2.88 8.56
CA ASN A 189 -9.69 -3.61 7.34
C ASN A 189 -10.34 -3.01 6.11
N LEU A 190 -11.54 -2.46 6.23
CA LEU A 190 -12.18 -1.78 5.10
C LEU A 190 -11.39 -0.55 4.68
N PHE A 191 -10.96 0.29 5.64
CA PHE A 191 -10.07 1.41 5.33
C PHE A 191 -8.73 0.94 4.77
N GLY A 192 -8.14 -0.12 5.34
CA GLY A 192 -6.90 -0.70 4.84
C GLY A 192 -7.01 -1.21 3.40
N ILE A 193 -8.10 -1.91 3.06
CA ILE A 193 -8.38 -2.35 1.69
C ILE A 193 -8.58 -1.15 0.75
N ALA A 194 -9.30 -0.12 1.18
CA ALA A 194 -9.49 1.10 0.40
C ALA A 194 -8.15 1.82 0.14
N PHE A 195 -7.29 1.94 1.14
CA PHE A 195 -5.94 2.48 0.97
C PHE A 195 -5.08 1.62 0.05
N ALA A 196 -5.16 0.29 0.16
CA ALA A 196 -4.40 -0.60 -0.69
C ALA A 196 -4.82 -0.51 -2.16
N VAL A 197 -6.13 -0.53 -2.45
CA VAL A 197 -6.65 -0.38 -3.82
C VAL A 197 -6.26 0.97 -4.40
N ASN A 198 -6.50 2.06 -3.67
CA ASN A 198 -6.16 3.40 -4.15
C ASN A 198 -4.64 3.59 -4.30
N GLY A 199 -3.84 2.98 -3.41
CA GLY A 199 -2.38 3.00 -3.51
C GLY A 199 -1.89 2.35 -4.80
N VAL A 200 -2.41 1.15 -5.13
CA VAL A 200 -2.07 0.44 -6.38
C VAL A 200 -2.65 1.14 -7.61
N GLU A 201 -3.82 1.77 -7.50
CA GLU A 201 -4.46 2.52 -8.58
C GLU A 201 -3.72 3.81 -8.93
N LEU A 202 -3.36 4.63 -7.93
CA LEU A 202 -2.91 6.01 -8.12
C LEU A 202 -1.38 6.15 -8.21
N LEU A 203 -0.60 5.28 -7.56
CA LEU A 203 0.86 5.36 -7.60
C LEU A 203 1.38 4.73 -8.89
N HIS A 204 1.75 5.57 -9.87
CA HIS A 204 2.19 5.12 -11.19
C HIS A 204 3.72 5.09 -11.29
N LEU A 205 4.27 3.89 -11.47
CA LEU A 205 5.61 3.72 -12.03
C LEU A 205 5.57 3.99 -13.54
N ASN A 206 6.51 4.77 -14.07
CA ASN A 206 6.57 4.97 -15.53
C ASN A 206 7.14 3.74 -16.23
N ASN A 207 8.23 3.18 -15.67
CA ASN A 207 9.04 2.14 -16.32
C ASN A 207 9.31 0.97 -15.36
N VAL A 208 9.58 -0.21 -15.94
CA VAL A 208 9.90 -1.43 -15.16
C VAL A 208 11.19 -1.27 -14.36
N VAL A 209 12.18 -0.55 -14.92
CA VAL A 209 13.45 -0.25 -14.23
C VAL A 209 13.20 0.50 -12.92
N THR A 210 12.32 1.50 -12.93
CA THR A 210 11.94 2.26 -11.73
C THR A 210 11.33 1.34 -10.67
N GLY A 211 10.47 0.41 -11.10
CA GLY A 211 9.90 -0.61 -10.23
C GLY A 211 10.96 -1.53 -9.61
N CYS A 212 11.93 -1.98 -10.40
CA CYS A 212 13.06 -2.77 -9.91
C CYS A 212 13.88 -2.01 -8.87
N ILE A 213 14.18 -0.73 -9.12
CA ILE A 213 14.92 0.12 -8.16
C ILE A 213 14.15 0.27 -6.85
N LEU A 214 12.84 0.58 -6.92
CA LEU A 214 11.99 0.71 -5.74
C LEU A 214 11.97 -0.58 -4.91
N LEU A 215 11.70 -1.73 -5.55
CA LEU A 215 11.59 -3.01 -4.86
C LEU A 215 12.92 -3.46 -4.26
N CYS A 216 14.03 -3.31 -4.98
CA CYS A 216 15.36 -3.60 -4.44
C CYS A 216 15.73 -2.67 -3.28
N GLY A 217 15.39 -1.39 -3.36
CA GLY A 217 15.62 -0.44 -2.28
C GLY A 217 14.81 -0.78 -1.03
N LEU A 218 13.54 -1.16 -1.20
CA LEU A 218 12.66 -1.54 -0.09
C LEU A 218 13.00 -2.92 0.50
N PHE A 219 13.56 -3.83 -0.29
CA PHE A 219 14.13 -5.08 0.20
C PHE A 219 15.24 -4.84 1.23
N ILE A 220 16.18 -3.94 0.91
CA ILE A 220 17.28 -3.59 1.83
C ILE A 220 16.75 -2.86 3.06
N TYR A 221 15.79 -1.94 2.87
CA TYR A 221 15.12 -1.22 3.95
C TYR A 221 14.49 -2.17 4.97
N ASP A 222 13.69 -3.15 4.50
CA ASP A 222 12.95 -4.06 5.38
C ASP A 222 13.90 -4.94 6.18
N ILE A 223 14.97 -5.47 5.55
CA ILE A 223 16.02 -6.23 6.23
C ILE A 223 16.70 -5.39 7.32
N PHE A 224 17.08 -4.15 6.99
CA PHE A 224 17.77 -3.29 7.93
C PHE A 224 16.89 -2.93 9.15
N TRP A 225 15.64 -2.54 8.92
CA TRP A 225 14.76 -2.07 9.99
C TRP A 225 14.11 -3.20 10.80
N VAL A 226 13.92 -4.40 10.22
CA VAL A 226 13.38 -5.56 10.93
C VAL A 226 14.46 -6.32 11.70
N PHE A 227 15.62 -6.61 11.08
CA PHE A 227 16.67 -7.41 11.71
C PHE A 227 17.77 -6.56 12.36
N GLY A 228 18.06 -5.38 11.81
CA GLY A 228 19.16 -4.54 12.30
C GLY A 228 18.82 -3.69 13.52
N THR A 229 17.54 -3.36 13.75
CA THR A 229 17.14 -2.46 14.85
C THR A 229 15.79 -2.83 15.48
N ASN A 230 15.53 -2.40 16.71
CA ASN A 230 14.23 -2.56 17.38
C ASN A 230 13.20 -1.48 17.03
N VAL A 231 13.54 -0.54 16.14
CA VAL A 231 12.74 0.65 15.86
C VAL A 231 11.42 0.27 15.19
N MET A 232 11.45 -0.56 14.14
CA MET A 232 10.24 -0.96 13.42
C MET A 232 9.25 -1.69 14.32
N VAL A 233 9.74 -2.60 15.17
CA VAL A 233 8.90 -3.34 16.13
C VAL A 233 8.29 -2.40 17.17
N THR A 234 9.06 -1.43 17.66
CA THR A 234 8.60 -0.47 18.68
C THR A 234 7.53 0.47 18.13
N VAL A 235 7.72 0.97 16.90
CA VAL A 235 6.74 1.79 16.19
C VAL A 235 5.49 0.95 15.89
N ALA A 236 5.63 -0.26 15.35
CA ALA A 236 4.49 -1.12 15.02
C ALA A 236 3.62 -1.51 16.23
N LYS A 237 4.24 -1.62 17.43
CA LYS A 237 3.52 -1.87 18.69
C LYS A 237 2.86 -0.62 19.27
N SER A 238 3.44 0.56 19.05
CA SER A 238 2.93 1.82 19.62
C SER A 238 1.91 2.51 18.72
N PHE A 239 1.80 2.08 17.46
CA PHE A 239 1.00 2.70 16.42
C PHE A 239 -0.37 2.02 16.24
N GLU A 240 -1.45 2.75 16.50
CA GLU A 240 -2.84 2.28 16.39
C GLU A 240 -3.62 3.04 15.30
N ALA A 241 -3.35 2.76 14.03
CA ALA A 241 -4.15 3.30 12.92
C ALA A 241 -4.31 2.27 11.78
N PRO A 242 -5.21 2.52 10.80
CA PRO A 242 -5.54 1.58 9.73
C PRO A 242 -4.46 1.53 8.64
N ILE A 243 -3.24 1.19 9.03
CA ILE A 243 -2.06 0.96 8.17
C ILE A 243 -1.74 -0.54 8.06
N LYS A 244 -2.53 -1.39 8.70
CA LYS A 244 -2.37 -2.83 8.68
C LYS A 244 -3.72 -3.51 8.58
N LEU A 245 -3.76 -4.61 7.83
CA LEU A 245 -4.89 -5.53 7.84
C LEU A 245 -4.72 -6.47 9.03
N VAL A 246 -5.80 -6.68 9.77
CA VAL A 246 -5.79 -7.51 10.97
C VAL A 246 -6.92 -8.54 10.91
N PHE A 247 -6.62 -9.80 11.23
CA PHE A 247 -7.66 -10.82 11.30
C PHE A 247 -7.55 -11.62 12.60
N PRO A 248 -8.66 -11.82 13.33
CA PRO A 248 -8.64 -12.54 14.59
C PRO A 248 -8.27 -14.01 14.41
N GLN A 249 -7.22 -14.47 15.08
CA GLN A 249 -6.81 -15.88 15.10
C GLN A 249 -7.74 -16.73 15.98
N ASP A 250 -8.34 -16.12 16.99
CA ASP A 250 -9.27 -16.77 17.92
C ASP A 250 -10.73 -16.73 17.44
N LEU A 251 -11.01 -16.41 16.18
CA LEU A 251 -12.39 -16.22 15.72
C LEU A 251 -13.28 -17.44 15.99
N LEU A 252 -12.74 -18.65 15.86
CA LEU A 252 -13.47 -19.89 16.14
C LEU A 252 -13.71 -20.15 17.64
N VAL A 253 -12.90 -19.55 18.52
CA VAL A 253 -12.92 -19.81 19.96
C VAL A 253 -13.68 -18.71 20.70
N ASN A 254 -13.42 -17.45 20.35
CA ASN A 254 -13.91 -16.25 21.05
C ASN A 254 -14.90 -15.43 20.21
N GLY A 255 -15.26 -15.88 19.00
CA GLY A 255 -16.17 -15.16 18.12
C GLY A 255 -15.65 -13.76 17.77
N LEU A 256 -16.55 -12.77 17.77
CA LEU A 256 -16.25 -11.40 17.36
C LEU A 256 -15.40 -10.59 18.38
N ASP A 257 -15.22 -11.11 19.61
CA ASP A 257 -14.43 -10.49 20.70
C ASP A 257 -13.00 -11.07 20.81
N ALA A 258 -12.49 -11.64 19.73
CA ALA A 258 -11.16 -12.21 19.67
C ALA A 258 -10.05 -11.19 20.01
N SER A 259 -9.03 -11.65 20.75
CA SER A 259 -7.96 -10.79 21.28
C SER A 259 -6.61 -10.95 20.60
N ASN A 260 -6.38 -12.08 19.92
CA ASN A 260 -5.16 -12.32 19.14
C ASN A 260 -5.41 -12.06 17.65
N PHE A 261 -4.60 -11.21 17.04
CA PHE A 261 -4.75 -10.83 15.63
C PHE A 261 -3.49 -11.17 14.84
N ALA A 262 -3.67 -11.84 13.71
CA ALA A 262 -2.68 -11.88 12.65
C ALA A 262 -2.68 -10.51 11.95
N MET A 263 -1.51 -9.99 11.60
CA MET A 263 -1.36 -8.66 11.01
C MET A 263 -0.55 -8.74 9.71
N LEU A 264 -0.93 -7.92 8.73
CA LEU A 264 -0.19 -7.72 7.48
C LEU A 264 -0.09 -6.23 7.17
N GLY A 265 1.12 -5.74 6.87
CA GLY A 265 1.34 -4.33 6.56
C GLY A 265 0.77 -3.95 5.19
N LEU A 266 0.18 -2.77 5.07
CA LEU A 266 -0.27 -2.27 3.76
C LEU A 266 0.90 -2.07 2.79
N GLY A 267 2.10 -1.76 3.29
CA GLY A 267 3.31 -1.65 2.47
C GLY A 267 3.60 -2.94 1.69
N ASP A 268 3.43 -4.10 2.32
CA ASP A 268 3.68 -5.43 1.72
C ASP A 268 2.65 -5.81 0.65
N ILE A 269 1.53 -5.08 0.59
CA ILE A 269 0.47 -5.25 -0.41
C ILE A 269 0.67 -4.24 -1.53
N VAL A 270 0.77 -2.95 -1.17
CA VAL A 270 0.81 -1.83 -2.10
C VAL A 270 2.09 -1.82 -2.91
N VAL A 271 3.25 -2.01 -2.27
CA VAL A 271 4.55 -1.89 -2.95
C VAL A 271 4.72 -2.94 -4.07
N PRO A 272 4.55 -4.26 -3.80
CA PRO A 272 4.53 -5.24 -4.88
C PRO A 272 3.34 -5.06 -5.82
N GLY A 273 2.19 -4.62 -5.29
CA GLY A 273 0.97 -4.39 -6.07
C GLY A 273 1.14 -3.36 -7.18
N ILE A 274 1.83 -2.25 -6.92
CA ILE A 274 2.14 -1.21 -7.91
C ILE A 274 2.99 -1.79 -9.04
N PHE A 275 3.98 -2.64 -8.72
CA PHE A 275 4.80 -3.30 -9.73
C PHE A 275 4.00 -4.31 -10.57
N ILE A 276 3.13 -5.09 -9.92
CA ILE A 276 2.22 -6.01 -10.60
C ILE A 276 1.25 -5.26 -11.52
N ALA A 277 0.75 -4.10 -11.09
CA ALA A 277 -0.10 -3.23 -11.90
C ALA A 277 0.64 -2.71 -13.15
N LEU A 278 1.91 -2.31 -13.01
CA LEU A 278 2.76 -1.92 -14.14
C LEU A 278 2.91 -3.07 -15.15
N LEU A 279 3.11 -4.31 -14.70
CA LEU A 279 3.20 -5.48 -15.58
C LEU A 279 1.89 -5.76 -16.33
N LEU A 280 0.73 -5.49 -15.70
CA LEU A 280 -0.55 -5.55 -16.39
C LEU A 280 -0.65 -4.50 -17.50
N ARG A 281 -0.19 -3.27 -17.24
CA ARG A 281 -0.15 -2.20 -18.25
C ARG A 281 0.80 -2.59 -19.41
N PHE A 282 1.95 -3.19 -19.10
CA PHE A 282 2.87 -3.76 -20.08
C PHE A 282 2.23 -4.90 -20.91
N ASP A 283 1.56 -5.86 -20.28
CA ASP A 283 0.86 -6.93 -21.01
C ASP A 283 -0.17 -6.39 -22.01
N LYS A 284 -0.93 -5.35 -21.61
CA LYS A 284 -1.90 -4.69 -22.49
C LYS A 284 -1.22 -3.91 -23.62
N SER A 285 -0.04 -3.35 -23.39
CA SER A 285 0.71 -2.61 -24.42
C SER A 285 1.27 -3.51 -25.53
N LEU A 286 1.58 -4.77 -25.21
CA LEU A 286 2.04 -5.78 -26.17
C LEU A 286 0.97 -6.22 -27.19
N LYS A 287 -0.31 -5.90 -26.97
CA LYS A 287 -1.46 -6.27 -27.84
C LYS A 287 -1.59 -7.77 -28.12
N ARG A 288 -1.06 -8.64 -27.25
CA ARG A 288 -1.11 -10.11 -27.39
C ARG A 288 -2.36 -10.77 -26.79
N ASN A 289 -3.36 -9.98 -26.37
CA ASN A 289 -4.61 -10.43 -25.71
C ASN A 289 -4.38 -11.42 -24.56
N SER A 290 -3.25 -11.30 -23.87
CA SER A 290 -2.87 -12.16 -22.76
C SER A 290 -2.28 -11.31 -21.64
N GLU A 291 -2.61 -11.67 -20.39
CA GLU A 291 -2.13 -11.02 -19.16
C GLU A 291 -1.05 -11.90 -18.54
N PHE A 292 -0.06 -12.28 -19.36
CA PHE A 292 0.88 -13.34 -19.04
C PHE A 292 1.83 -12.93 -17.90
N TYR A 293 2.46 -11.76 -18.01
CA TYR A 293 3.37 -11.25 -16.99
C TYR A 293 2.62 -10.91 -15.70
N PHE A 294 1.45 -10.29 -15.81
CA PHE A 294 0.57 -10.01 -14.67
C PHE A 294 0.21 -11.30 -13.92
N ARG A 295 -0.34 -12.31 -14.59
CA ARG A 295 -0.78 -13.55 -13.94
C ARG A 295 0.38 -14.31 -13.32
N ALA A 296 1.52 -14.38 -14.00
CA ALA A 296 2.71 -15.06 -13.49
C ALA A 296 3.24 -14.37 -12.22
N THR A 297 3.44 -13.06 -12.26
CA THR A 297 3.96 -12.30 -11.10
C THR A 297 2.95 -12.22 -9.97
N PHE A 298 1.65 -12.12 -10.27
CA PHE A 298 0.59 -12.18 -9.27
C PHE A 298 0.56 -13.53 -8.55
N THR A 299 0.76 -14.63 -9.29
CA THR A 299 0.90 -15.97 -8.68
C THR A 299 2.17 -16.05 -7.83
N ALA A 300 3.28 -15.49 -8.30
CA ALA A 300 4.53 -15.43 -7.54
C ALA A 300 4.39 -14.64 -6.24
N TYR A 301 3.63 -13.54 -6.25
CA TYR A 301 3.27 -12.78 -5.05
C TYR A 301 2.52 -13.64 -4.04
N VAL A 302 1.48 -14.37 -4.47
CA VAL A 302 0.71 -15.27 -3.59
C VAL A 302 1.61 -16.35 -2.99
N VAL A 303 2.47 -16.97 -3.79
CA VAL A 303 3.44 -17.97 -3.32
C VAL A 303 4.44 -17.36 -2.33
N GLY A 304 4.95 -16.16 -2.61
CA GLY A 304 5.85 -15.43 -1.72
C GLY A 304 5.20 -15.08 -0.38
N LEU A 305 3.93 -14.65 -0.38
CA LEU A 305 3.16 -14.36 0.82
C LEU A 305 2.87 -15.63 1.64
N LEU A 306 2.57 -16.75 0.98
CA LEU A 306 2.42 -18.04 1.68
C LEU A 306 3.75 -18.50 2.29
N ALA A 307 4.86 -18.28 1.59
CA ALA A 307 6.19 -18.59 2.10
C ALA A 307 6.51 -17.75 3.35
N THR A 308 6.21 -16.44 3.36
CA THR A 308 6.45 -15.59 4.55
C THR A 308 5.66 -16.08 5.76
N ILE A 309 4.38 -16.41 5.55
CA ILE A 309 3.52 -16.94 6.61
C ILE A 309 4.06 -18.27 7.13
N LEU A 310 4.46 -19.19 6.24
CA LEU A 310 5.01 -20.49 6.62
C LEU A 310 6.28 -20.32 7.46
N VAL A 311 7.22 -19.49 7.01
CA VAL A 311 8.48 -19.30 7.72
C VAL A 311 8.23 -18.59 9.05
N MET A 312 7.37 -17.57 9.11
CA MET A 312 6.95 -16.96 10.38
C MET A 312 6.35 -17.98 11.36
N HIS A 313 5.54 -18.92 10.86
CA HIS A 313 4.93 -19.96 11.70
C HIS A 313 5.96 -20.95 12.25
N VAL A 314 6.92 -21.37 11.42
CA VAL A 314 7.98 -22.32 11.81
C VAL A 314 8.96 -21.69 12.79
N PHE A 315 9.42 -20.47 12.51
CA PHE A 315 10.47 -19.81 13.29
C PHE A 315 9.94 -19.00 14.47
N LYS A 316 8.61 -18.81 14.58
CA LYS A 316 7.94 -18.03 15.65
C LYS A 316 8.55 -16.65 15.88
N HIS A 317 9.10 -16.05 14.83
CA HIS A 317 9.73 -14.74 14.85
C HIS A 317 9.17 -13.90 13.72
N ALA A 318 8.99 -12.59 13.97
CA ALA A 318 8.58 -11.66 12.91
C ALA A 318 9.67 -11.61 11.83
N GLN A 319 9.26 -11.72 10.57
CA GLN A 319 10.17 -11.67 9.44
C GLN A 319 9.81 -10.51 8.51
N PRO A 320 10.81 -9.90 7.85
CA PRO A 320 10.58 -8.91 6.82
C PRO A 320 9.83 -9.58 5.66
N ALA A 321 8.61 -9.11 5.36
CA ALA A 321 7.79 -9.73 4.33
C ALA A 321 8.38 -9.52 2.93
N LEU A 322 9.00 -8.36 2.70
CA LEU A 322 9.62 -8.02 1.41
C LEU A 322 10.82 -8.92 1.11
N LEU A 323 11.42 -9.56 2.11
CA LEU A 323 12.52 -10.54 1.94
C LEU A 323 12.15 -11.66 0.96
N TYR A 324 10.90 -12.11 0.96
CA TYR A 324 10.43 -13.19 0.10
C TYR A 324 9.62 -12.66 -1.08
N LEU A 325 8.84 -11.60 -0.88
CA LEU A 325 8.00 -11.01 -1.91
C LEU A 325 8.82 -10.38 -3.02
N VAL A 326 9.87 -9.63 -2.71
CA VAL A 326 10.66 -8.91 -3.74
C VAL A 326 11.39 -9.89 -4.67
N PRO A 327 12.12 -10.91 -4.20
CA PRO A 327 12.75 -11.88 -5.10
C PRO A 327 11.72 -12.60 -5.97
N ALA A 328 10.57 -13.00 -5.43
CA ALA A 328 9.52 -13.65 -6.20
C ALA A 328 8.95 -12.72 -7.29
N CYS A 329 8.58 -11.49 -6.91
CA CYS A 329 7.97 -10.53 -7.82
C CYS A 329 8.93 -9.98 -8.89
N LEU A 330 10.24 -9.91 -8.63
CA LEU A 330 11.24 -9.48 -9.61
C LEU A 330 11.74 -10.63 -10.48
N ALA A 331 12.06 -11.79 -9.89
CA ALA A 331 12.66 -12.88 -10.63
C ALA A 331 11.70 -13.49 -11.65
N THR A 332 10.42 -13.64 -11.31
CA THR A 332 9.42 -14.23 -12.22
C THR A 332 9.28 -13.49 -13.54
N PRO A 333 8.94 -12.18 -13.59
CA PRO A 333 8.78 -11.47 -14.86
C PRO A 333 10.09 -11.33 -15.63
N LEU A 334 11.22 -11.13 -14.95
CA LEU A 334 12.53 -11.01 -15.61
C LEU A 334 12.96 -12.35 -16.25
N CYS A 335 12.80 -13.47 -15.54
CA CYS A 335 13.09 -14.80 -16.07
C CYS A 335 12.17 -15.12 -17.25
N LEU A 336 10.87 -14.86 -17.11
CA LEU A 336 9.91 -15.10 -18.20
C LEU A 336 10.17 -14.21 -19.41
N ALA A 337 10.56 -12.95 -19.22
CA ALA A 337 10.92 -12.06 -20.32
C ALA A 337 12.21 -12.50 -21.02
N LEU A 338 13.18 -13.03 -20.26
CA LEU A 338 14.40 -13.61 -20.82
C LEU A 338 14.09 -14.86 -21.66
N LEU A 339 13.29 -15.80 -21.13
CA LEU A 339 12.92 -17.03 -21.83
C LEU A 339 12.10 -16.78 -23.10
N ARG A 340 11.27 -15.73 -23.10
CA ARG A 340 10.40 -15.37 -24.24
C ARG A 340 11.05 -14.40 -25.24
N GLY A 341 12.21 -13.83 -24.90
CA GLY A 341 12.93 -12.85 -25.71
C GLY A 341 12.34 -11.43 -25.65
N ASP A 342 11.44 -11.13 -24.71
CA ASP A 342 10.77 -9.83 -24.58
C ASP A 342 11.54 -8.86 -23.65
N ILE A 343 12.74 -9.20 -23.21
CA ILE A 343 13.46 -8.45 -22.18
C ILE A 343 13.75 -6.99 -22.57
N ASN A 344 14.07 -6.73 -23.83
CA ASN A 344 14.27 -5.37 -24.32
C ASN A 344 12.96 -4.58 -24.35
N ALA A 345 11.85 -5.23 -24.71
CA ALA A 345 10.53 -4.61 -24.68
C ALA A 345 10.10 -4.28 -23.25
N LEU A 346 10.41 -5.16 -22.29
CA LEU A 346 10.12 -4.96 -20.87
C LEU A 346 10.90 -3.77 -20.30
N PHE A 347 12.21 -3.66 -20.58
CA PHE A 347 13.03 -2.57 -20.05
C PHE A 347 12.80 -1.22 -20.72
N ASN A 348 12.42 -1.22 -22.01
CA ASN A 348 12.10 -0.01 -22.76
C ASN A 348 10.63 0.41 -22.64
N TYR A 349 9.83 -0.30 -21.83
CA TYR A 349 8.44 0.05 -21.63
C TYR A 349 8.31 1.32 -20.79
N GLU A 350 7.57 2.28 -21.33
CA GLU A 350 7.18 3.52 -20.64
C GLU A 350 5.66 3.74 -20.77
N ASP A 351 4.97 4.00 -19.66
CA ASP A 351 3.53 4.30 -19.67
C ASP A 351 3.24 5.64 -20.38
N GLN A 352 4.12 6.62 -20.18
CA GLN A 352 4.12 7.95 -20.80
C GLN A 352 5.55 8.29 -21.27
N PRO A 353 5.81 8.36 -22.60
CA PRO A 353 7.13 8.73 -23.09
C PRO A 353 7.48 10.17 -22.70
N ALA A 354 8.75 10.38 -22.33
CA ALA A 354 9.26 11.71 -21.99
C ALA A 354 9.06 12.69 -23.16
N ILE A 355 8.72 13.95 -22.85
CA ILE A 355 8.74 15.02 -23.86
C ILE A 355 10.20 15.24 -24.20
N ILE A 356 10.62 14.87 -25.41
CA ILE A 356 11.82 15.46 -25.99
C ILE A 356 11.45 16.93 -26.22
N PRO A 357 12.08 17.90 -25.54
CA PRO A 357 11.81 19.31 -25.84
C PRO A 357 12.08 19.53 -27.33
N ALA A 358 11.09 20.07 -28.04
CA ALA A 358 11.23 20.43 -29.44
C ALA A 358 12.35 21.47 -29.54
N GLY A 359 13.56 21.02 -29.87
CA GLY A 359 14.77 21.84 -29.80
C GLY A 359 16.10 21.09 -29.79
N GLU A 360 16.14 19.76 -29.63
CA GLU A 360 17.35 18.99 -29.95
C GLU A 360 17.14 18.24 -31.27
N ASP A 361 17.29 19.00 -32.35
CA ASP A 361 17.48 18.44 -33.68
C ASP A 361 18.65 17.45 -33.66
N THR A 362 18.36 16.29 -34.21
CA THR A 362 19.30 15.32 -34.74
C THR A 362 20.32 15.99 -35.66
N SER A 363 21.46 16.44 -35.11
CA SER A 363 22.61 16.88 -35.91
C SER A 363 23.94 16.31 -35.39
N LYS A 364 24.00 15.01 -35.10
CA LYS A 364 25.26 14.25 -35.06
C LYS A 364 25.08 12.84 -35.65
N SER A 365 24.57 12.77 -36.88
CA SER A 365 24.78 11.62 -37.76
C SER A 365 24.86 12.10 -39.20
N LYS A 366 26.04 12.62 -39.56
CA LYS A 366 26.62 12.64 -40.91
C LYS A 366 27.91 13.45 -40.89
N LYS A 367 28.94 12.91 -41.56
CA LYS A 367 30.37 13.29 -41.62
C LYS A 367 31.16 12.63 -40.48
N THR A 368 32.06 11.69 -40.75
CA THR A 368 33.06 11.70 -41.84
C THR A 368 33.32 10.29 -42.37
N GLU A 369 33.61 10.26 -43.67
CA GLU A 369 34.17 9.15 -44.46
C GLU A 369 35.41 8.51 -43.85
#